data_AF-A0A3P6Q6K2-F1
#
_entry.id   AF-A0A3P6Q6K2-F1
#
_cell.length_a   1.000
_cell.length_b   1.000
_cell.length_c   1.000
_cell.angle_alpha   90.00
_cell.angle_beta   90.00
_cell.angle_gamma   90.00
#
_symmetry.space_group_name_H-M   'P 1'
#
loop_
_entity.id
_entity.type
_entity.pdbx_description
1 polymer ?
#
loop_
_entity_poly.entity_id
_entity_poly.type
_entity_poly.pdbx_seq_one_letter_code
_entity_poly.pdbx_strand_id
1 'polypeptide(L)'
;MRRLNNYNTLMAVIGGITHSNIARMSKTSSALCSDLKKELNYLTQLLSSNNNFANYRKALRETSGAFCIPIMGVHLKDLISVQIKDHDLKRCGLVSCRKILNLAEHLSHFISFNRTPHNFPDANIDLIHTLKSHQIADVDEKFCKKELTPILACRLLKLAAKPCC
;
A
#
# COMPACT_ATOMS: atom_id res chain seq x y z
N MET A 1 -7.53 -10.89 -5.60
CA MET A 1 -7.37 -10.47 -4.18
C MET A 1 -8.61 -9.81 -3.58
N ARG A 2 -9.28 -8.88 -4.28
CA ARG A 2 -10.53 -8.26 -3.80
C ARG A 2 -11.59 -9.26 -3.35
N ARG A 3 -11.86 -10.30 -4.16
CA ARG A 3 -12.81 -11.39 -3.85
C ARG A 3 -12.46 -12.23 -2.62
N LEU A 4 -11.19 -12.23 -2.20
CA LEU A 4 -10.70 -12.96 -1.03
C LEU A 4 -10.63 -12.06 0.21
N ASN A 5 -11.06 -10.81 0.08
CA ASN A 5 -10.95 -9.79 1.13
C ASN A 5 -9.53 -9.60 1.68
N ASN A 6 -8.51 -9.93 0.87
CA ASN A 6 -7.12 -9.66 1.19
C ASN A 6 -6.76 -8.27 0.66
N TYR A 7 -7.08 -7.25 1.47
CA TYR A 7 -6.83 -5.85 1.14
C TYR A 7 -5.35 -5.49 1.25
N ASN A 8 -4.61 -6.13 2.15
CA ASN A 8 -3.18 -5.88 2.33
C ASN A 8 -2.39 -6.21 1.05
N THR A 9 -2.55 -7.42 0.52
CA THR A 9 -1.87 -7.80 -0.73
C THR A 9 -2.46 -7.09 -1.93
N LEU A 10 -3.76 -6.77 -1.94
CA LEU A 10 -4.35 -5.94 -3.00
C LEU A 10 -3.67 -4.57 -3.05
N MET A 11 -3.45 -3.92 -1.90
CA MET A 11 -2.73 -2.64 -1.81
C MET A 11 -1.30 -2.75 -2.32
N ALA A 12 -0.58 -3.82 -1.97
CA ALA A 12 0.78 -4.04 -2.45
C ALA A 12 0.84 -4.17 -3.99
N VAL A 13 -0.06 -4.96 -4.58
CA VAL A 13 -0.09 -5.18 -6.04
C VAL A 13 -0.52 -3.92 -6.78
N ILE A 14 -1.62 -3.28 -6.35
CA ILE A 14 -2.12 -2.07 -7.01
C ILE A 14 -1.11 -0.94 -6.88
N GLY A 15 -0.58 -0.71 -5.67
CA GLY A 15 0.46 0.28 -5.44
C GLY A 15 1.71 0.05 -6.29
N GLY A 16 2.10 -1.21 -6.50
CA GLY A 16 3.18 -1.59 -7.41
C GLY A 16 2.87 -1.24 -8.87
N ILE A 17 1.70 -1.63 -9.39
CA ILE A 17 1.30 -1.37 -10.79
C ILE A 17 1.14 0.13 -11.05
N THR A 18 0.59 0.87 -10.08
CA THR A 18 0.41 2.33 -10.17
C THR A 18 1.66 3.11 -9.79
N HIS A 19 2.77 2.43 -9.44
CA HIS A 19 4.03 3.08 -9.14
C HIS A 19 4.51 3.87 -10.36
N SER A 20 5.10 5.04 -10.14
CA SER A 20 5.50 5.99 -11.20
C SER A 20 6.32 5.34 -12.31
N ASN A 21 7.22 4.43 -11.95
CA ASN A 21 8.09 3.69 -12.87
C ASN A 21 7.31 2.85 -13.90
N ILE A 22 6.19 2.25 -13.49
CA ILE A 22 5.33 1.42 -14.34
C ILE A 22 4.26 2.30 -15.01
N ALA A 23 3.62 3.18 -14.26
CA ALA A 23 2.52 4.03 -14.74
C ALA A 23 2.91 4.90 -15.96
N ARG A 24 4.17 5.34 -16.03
CA ARG A 24 4.68 6.16 -17.14
C ARG A 24 4.95 5.39 -18.43
N MET A 25 4.87 4.05 -18.42
CA MET A 25 5.05 3.21 -19.61
C MET A 25 3.83 3.32 -20.55
N SER A 26 3.70 4.46 -21.23
CA SER A 26 2.54 4.80 -22.06
C SER A 26 2.21 3.77 -23.13
N LYS A 27 3.22 3.13 -23.74
CA LYS A 27 3.02 2.06 -24.74
C LYS A 27 2.30 0.85 -24.14
N THR A 28 2.75 0.39 -22.98
CA THR A 28 2.13 -0.74 -22.26
C THR A 28 0.72 -0.37 -21.79
N SER A 29 0.55 0.81 -21.20
CA SER A 29 -0.75 1.31 -20.75
C SER A 29 -1.74 1.45 -21.92
N SER A 30 -1.31 1.90 -23.09
CA SER A 30 -2.16 2.00 -24.28
C SER A 30 -2.59 0.63 -24.81
N ALA A 31 -1.74 -0.39 -24.68
CA ALA A 31 -2.05 -1.76 -25.11
C ALA A 31 -3.07 -2.49 -24.23
N LEU A 32 -3.34 -2.00 -23.01
CA LEU A 32 -4.37 -2.57 -22.14
C LEU A 32 -5.78 -2.27 -22.68
N CYS A 33 -6.66 -3.26 -22.65
CA CYS A 33 -8.06 -3.08 -23.02
C CYS A 33 -8.78 -2.13 -22.04
N SER A 34 -9.90 -1.55 -22.50
CA SER A 34 -10.68 -0.57 -21.73
C SER A 34 -11.20 -1.13 -20.41
N ASP A 35 -11.59 -2.40 -20.38
CA ASP A 35 -12.19 -3.01 -19.19
C ASP A 35 -11.17 -3.22 -18.08
N LEU A 36 -9.95 -3.63 -18.43
CA LEU A 36 -8.85 -3.73 -17.47
C LEU A 36 -8.47 -2.36 -16.88
N LYS A 37 -8.50 -1.30 -17.69
CA LYS A 37 -8.26 0.08 -17.21
C LYS A 37 -9.35 0.52 -16.22
N LYS A 38 -10.61 0.21 -16.51
CA LYS A 38 -11.74 0.52 -15.61
C LYS A 38 -11.60 -0.21 -14.28
N GLU A 39 -11.28 -1.51 -14.31
CA GLU A 39 -11.09 -2.32 -13.11
C GLU A 39 -9.91 -1.80 -12.27
N LEU A 40 -8.78 -1.49 -12.91
CA LEU A 40 -7.62 -0.92 -12.21
C LEU A 40 -7.96 0.43 -11.54
N ASN A 41 -8.70 1.30 -12.24
CA ASN A 41 -9.14 2.58 -11.68
C ASN A 41 -10.09 2.37 -10.49
N TYR A 42 -11.04 1.45 -10.60
CA TYR A 42 -11.94 1.09 -9.51
C TYR A 42 -11.17 0.61 -8.27
N LEU A 43 -10.22 -0.31 -8.44
CA LEU A 43 -9.40 -0.81 -7.34
C LEU A 43 -8.49 0.27 -6.73
N THR A 44 -7.99 1.19 -7.56
CA THR A 44 -7.21 2.35 -7.08
C THR A 44 -8.06 3.30 -6.24
N GLN A 45 -9.30 3.59 -6.68
CA GLN A 45 -10.24 4.43 -5.92
C GLN A 45 -10.69 3.77 -4.61
N LEU A 46 -10.89 2.45 -4.62
CA LEU A 46 -11.19 1.67 -3.42
C LEU A 46 -10.10 1.82 -2.35
N LEU A 47 -8.83 1.79 -2.77
CA LEU A 47 -7.65 1.83 -1.91
C LEU A 47 -7.08 3.24 -1.69
N SER A 48 -7.74 4.27 -2.22
CA SER A 48 -7.30 5.65 -2.11
C SER A 48 -7.14 6.08 -0.64
N SER A 49 -6.10 6.87 -0.36
CA SER A 49 -5.85 7.46 0.95
C SER A 49 -6.82 8.61 1.29
N ASN A 50 -7.67 9.02 0.35
CA ASN A 50 -8.65 10.10 0.52
C ASN A 50 -9.54 9.85 1.75
N ASN A 51 -9.76 10.93 2.51
CA ASN A 51 -10.55 10.92 3.74
C ASN A 51 -10.18 9.76 4.70
N ASN A 52 -8.87 9.58 4.93
CA ASN A 52 -8.33 8.50 5.77
C ASN A 52 -8.78 7.10 5.31
N PHE A 53 -8.65 6.79 4.01
CA PHE A 53 -9.02 5.50 3.44
C PHE A 53 -10.52 5.17 3.59
N ALA A 54 -11.41 6.15 3.40
CA ALA A 54 -12.85 6.00 3.64
C ALA A 54 -13.49 4.85 2.85
N ASN A 55 -13.16 4.71 1.57
CA ASN A 55 -13.70 3.66 0.70
C ASN A 55 -13.27 2.26 1.17
N TYR A 56 -11.98 2.07 1.45
CA TYR A 56 -11.45 0.84 2.02
C TYR A 56 -12.12 0.51 3.37
N ARG A 57 -12.25 1.50 4.28
CA ARG A 57 -12.90 1.27 5.58
C ARG A 57 -14.37 0.88 5.44
N LYS A 58 -15.08 1.45 4.47
CA LYS A 58 -16.46 1.05 4.14
C LYS A 58 -16.51 -0.41 3.70
N ALA A 59 -15.68 -0.77 2.73
CA ALA A 59 -15.58 -2.15 2.23
C ALA A 59 -15.19 -3.15 3.34
N LEU A 60 -14.28 -2.76 4.24
CA LEU A 60 -13.86 -3.59 5.37
C LEU A 60 -15.03 -3.88 6.33
N ARG A 61 -15.87 -2.87 6.64
CA ARG A 61 -17.08 -3.06 7.46
C ARG A 61 -18.11 -3.95 6.79
N GLU A 62 -18.27 -3.83 5.47
CA GLU A 62 -19.16 -4.71 4.70
C GLU A 62 -18.70 -6.18 4.69
N THR A 63 -17.43 -6.42 5.04
CA THR A 63 -16.82 -7.75 5.12
C THR A 63 -16.89 -8.36 6.53
N SER A 64 -17.45 -7.65 7.52
CA SER A 64 -17.53 -8.12 8.90
C SER A 64 -18.17 -9.51 9.00
N GLY A 65 -17.49 -10.44 9.68
CA GLY A 65 -17.94 -11.83 9.85
C GLY A 65 -17.37 -12.82 8.82
N ALA A 66 -16.66 -12.36 7.79
CA ALA A 66 -15.94 -13.22 6.86
C ALA A 66 -14.42 -13.10 7.02
N PHE A 67 -13.68 -14.09 6.50
CA PHE A 67 -12.22 -14.00 6.41
C PHE A 67 -11.80 -12.74 5.65
N CYS A 68 -10.88 -11.96 6.22
CA CYS A 68 -10.27 -10.83 5.57
C CYS A 68 -8.86 -10.56 6.09
N ILE A 69 -8.02 -9.94 5.26
CA ILE A 69 -6.69 -9.45 5.65
C ILE A 69 -6.68 -7.93 5.47
N PRO A 70 -6.77 -7.15 6.56
CA PRO A 70 -6.81 -5.68 6.49
C PRO A 70 -5.45 -5.09 6.10
N ILE A 71 -5.46 -3.88 5.55
CA ILE A 71 -4.25 -3.07 5.33
C ILE A 71 -3.72 -2.63 6.69
N MET A 72 -2.72 -3.34 7.22
CA MET A 72 -2.20 -3.13 8.57
C MET A 72 -1.69 -1.71 8.79
N GLY A 73 -1.00 -1.13 7.80
CA GLY A 73 -0.48 0.23 7.89
C GLY A 73 -1.55 1.31 8.14
N VAL A 74 -2.78 1.11 7.66
CA VAL A 74 -3.89 2.05 7.87
C VAL A 74 -4.33 2.06 9.33
N HIS A 75 -4.47 0.88 9.93
CA HIS A 75 -4.92 0.75 11.33
C HIS A 75 -3.80 1.05 12.32
N LEU A 76 -2.56 0.71 12.00
CA LEU A 76 -1.39 1.10 12.79
C LEU A 76 -1.25 2.62 12.88
N LYS A 77 -1.53 3.34 11.79
CA LYS A 77 -1.57 4.81 11.78
C LYS A 77 -2.60 5.35 12.78
N ASP A 78 -3.77 4.71 12.90
CA ASP A 78 -4.80 5.13 13.86
C ASP A 78 -4.32 4.89 15.30
N LEU A 79 -3.72 3.73 15.58
CA LEU A 79 -3.13 3.41 16.89
C LEU A 79 -2.04 4.41 17.29
N ILE A 80 -1.15 4.75 16.36
CA ILE A 80 -0.12 5.77 16.57
C ILE A 80 -0.76 7.14 16.82
N SER A 81 -1.83 7.49 16.10
CA SER A 81 -2.55 8.75 16.31
C SER A 81 -3.14 8.85 17.72
N VAL A 82 -3.74 7.77 18.23
CA VAL A 82 -4.25 7.70 19.61
C VAL A 82 -3.11 7.84 20.62
N GLN A 83 -1.97 7.19 20.36
CA GLN A 83 -0.81 7.23 21.25
C GLN A 83 -0.20 8.63 21.37
N ILE A 84 -0.10 9.38 20.26
CA ILE A 84 0.55 10.70 20.19
C ILE A 84 -0.36 11.83 20.71
N LYS A 85 -1.68 11.72 20.53
CA LYS A 85 -2.64 12.76 20.96
C LYS A 85 -2.75 12.91 22.48
N ASP A 86 -2.28 11.92 23.23
CA ASP A 86 -2.31 11.94 24.69
C ASP A 86 -0.97 12.43 25.26
N HIS A 87 -0.93 13.70 25.70
CA HIS A 87 0.24 14.32 26.34
C HIS A 87 0.33 14.03 27.85
N ASP A 88 -0.60 13.28 28.44
CA ASP A 88 -0.74 13.13 29.90
C ASP A 88 0.41 12.37 30.57
N LEU A 89 1.25 11.68 29.80
CA LEU A 89 2.38 10.93 30.34
C LEU A 89 3.45 11.82 31.02
N LYS A 90 3.42 13.14 30.78
CA LYS A 90 4.49 14.05 31.20
C LYS A 90 4.38 14.60 32.62
N ARG A 91 3.25 14.45 33.33
CA ARG A 91 3.06 15.18 34.61
C ARG A 91 2.96 14.33 35.86
N CYS A 92 2.49 13.08 35.78
CA CYS A 92 2.23 12.26 36.99
C CYS A 92 2.68 10.79 36.91
N GLY A 93 3.25 10.32 35.80
CA GLY A 93 3.62 8.90 35.63
C GLY A 93 2.42 7.93 35.59
N LEU A 94 1.19 8.45 35.52
CA LEU A 94 -0.05 7.68 35.45
C LEU A 94 -0.56 7.61 34.00
N VAL A 95 -1.07 6.45 33.59
CA VAL A 95 -1.70 6.24 32.27
C VAL A 95 -3.19 6.55 32.37
N SER A 96 -3.71 7.37 31.45
CA SER A 96 -5.14 7.68 31.38
C SER A 96 -5.98 6.43 31.07
N CYS A 97 -7.00 6.13 31.88
CA CYS A 97 -7.95 5.05 31.60
C CYS A 97 -8.62 5.22 30.23
N ARG A 98 -8.88 6.46 29.82
CA ARG A 98 -9.48 6.78 28.51
C ARG A 98 -8.59 6.32 27.35
N LYS A 99 -7.27 6.46 27.49
CA LYS A 99 -6.31 5.98 26.48
C LYS A 99 -6.33 4.46 26.37
N ILE A 100 -6.37 3.76 27.50
CA ILE A 100 -6.45 2.29 27.52
C ILE A 100 -7.73 1.82 26.83
N LEU A 101 -8.88 2.45 27.12
CA LEU A 101 -10.16 2.11 26.48
C LEU A 101 -10.14 2.37 24.97
N ASN A 102 -9.62 3.51 24.52
CA ASN A 102 -9.51 3.82 23.09
C ASN A 102 -8.57 2.84 22.36
N LEU A 103 -7.45 2.47 22.97
CA LEU A 103 -6.55 1.44 22.41
C LEU A 103 -7.25 0.09 22.34
N ALA A 104 -7.94 -0.32 23.41
CA ALA A 104 -8.65 -1.58 23.47
C ALA A 104 -9.73 -1.68 22.38
N GLU A 105 -10.46 -0.60 22.13
CA GLU A 105 -11.43 -0.52 21.03
C GLU A 105 -10.76 -0.77 19.68
N HIS A 106 -9.67 -0.07 19.37
CA HIS A 106 -8.96 -0.23 18.10
C HIS A 106 -8.33 -1.63 17.96
N LEU A 107 -7.80 -2.19 19.06
CA LEU A 107 -7.22 -3.54 19.10
C LEU A 107 -8.27 -4.63 18.92
N SER A 108 -9.49 -4.42 19.40
CA SER A 108 -10.59 -5.39 19.26
C SER A 108 -10.87 -5.75 17.79
N HIS A 109 -10.74 -4.79 16.88
CA HIS A 109 -10.89 -5.03 15.45
C HIS A 109 -9.85 -6.03 14.92
N PHE A 110 -8.60 -5.95 15.38
CA PHE A 110 -7.56 -6.90 14.97
C PHE A 110 -7.83 -8.31 15.49
N ILE A 111 -8.34 -8.43 16.71
CA ILE A 111 -8.70 -9.73 17.28
C ILE A 111 -9.81 -10.38 16.44
N SER A 112 -10.80 -9.60 16.00
CA SER A 112 -11.86 -10.08 15.10
C SER A 112 -11.29 -10.67 13.80
N PHE A 113 -10.34 -9.98 13.15
CA PHE A 113 -9.79 -10.44 11.87
C PHE A 113 -8.99 -11.74 11.97
N ASN A 114 -8.36 -12.01 13.12
CA ASN A 114 -7.55 -13.22 13.33
C ASN A 114 -8.37 -14.46 13.70
N ARG A 115 -9.65 -14.31 14.08
CA ARG A 115 -10.50 -15.42 14.54
C ARG A 115 -11.26 -16.13 13.42
N THR A 116 -11.38 -15.51 12.26
CA THR A 116 -12.03 -16.12 11.09
C THR A 116 -11.04 -16.99 10.34
N PRO A 117 -11.27 -18.31 10.17
CA PRO A 117 -10.39 -19.15 9.35
C PRO A 117 -10.55 -18.81 7.87
N HIS A 118 -9.47 -18.98 7.10
CA HIS A 118 -9.54 -18.87 5.65
C HIS A 118 -10.14 -20.13 5.01
N ASN A 119 -10.86 -19.96 3.89
CA ASN A 119 -11.33 -21.08 3.07
C ASN A 119 -10.45 -21.26 1.81
N PHE A 120 -9.12 -21.21 1.98
CA PHE A 120 -8.17 -21.42 0.89
C PHE A 120 -7.93 -22.92 0.68
N PRO A 121 -7.71 -23.36 -0.57
CA PRO A 121 -7.25 -24.71 -0.83
C PRO A 121 -5.85 -24.93 -0.24
N ASP A 122 -5.46 -26.19 -0.08
CA ASP A 122 -4.12 -26.56 0.38
C ASP A 122 -3.05 -25.89 -0.48
N ALA A 123 -2.13 -25.22 0.20
CA ALA A 123 -1.12 -24.43 -0.49
C ALA A 123 -0.01 -25.33 -1.02
N ASN A 124 0.35 -25.13 -2.29
CA ASN A 124 1.49 -25.82 -2.89
C ASN A 124 2.79 -25.23 -2.32
N ILE A 125 3.56 -26.07 -1.62
CA ILE A 125 4.79 -25.67 -0.92
C ILE A 125 5.86 -25.21 -1.90
N ASP A 126 6.03 -25.86 -3.05
CA ASP A 126 7.04 -25.50 -4.04
C ASP A 126 6.78 -24.11 -4.62
N LEU A 127 5.50 -23.77 -4.87
CA LEU A 127 5.12 -22.43 -5.29
C LEU A 127 5.40 -21.39 -4.21
N ILE A 128 5.15 -21.71 -2.94
CA ILE A 128 5.49 -20.80 -1.82
C ILE A 128 7.00 -20.57 -1.76
N HIS A 129 7.80 -21.63 -1.85
CA HIS A 129 9.26 -21.54 -1.82
C HIS A 129 9.77 -20.69 -2.97
N THR A 130 9.23 -20.92 -4.16
CA THR A 130 9.51 -20.12 -5.36
C THR A 130 9.20 -18.66 -5.10
N LEU A 131 7.99 -18.31 -4.63
CA LEU A 131 7.62 -16.91 -4.36
C LEU A 131 8.52 -16.25 -3.30
N LYS A 132 8.98 -17.00 -2.30
CA LYS A 132 9.88 -16.51 -1.24
C LYS A 132 11.32 -16.30 -1.71
N SER A 133 11.80 -17.10 -2.67
CA SER A 133 13.20 -17.07 -3.12
C SER A 133 13.50 -15.95 -4.13
N HIS A 134 12.47 -15.32 -4.71
CA HIS A 134 12.67 -14.20 -5.63
C HIS A 134 13.14 -12.95 -4.85
N GLN A 135 14.35 -12.46 -5.18
CA GLN A 135 14.94 -11.30 -4.53
C GLN A 135 14.15 -10.01 -4.82
N ILE A 136 13.99 -9.20 -3.78
CA ILE A 136 13.53 -7.82 -3.90
C ILE A 136 14.65 -7.04 -4.59
N ALA A 137 14.42 -6.62 -5.83
CA ALA A 137 15.28 -5.62 -6.44
C ALA A 137 14.97 -4.27 -5.79
N ASP A 138 15.95 -3.63 -5.15
CA ASP A 138 15.81 -2.25 -4.68
C ASP A 138 15.40 -1.35 -5.85
N VAL A 139 14.18 -0.83 -5.76
CA VAL A 139 13.53 -0.04 -6.80
C VAL A 139 14.21 1.33 -6.95
N ASP A 140 14.87 1.80 -5.90
CA ASP A 140 15.54 3.12 -5.86
C ASP A 140 16.87 3.13 -6.64
N GLU A 141 17.72 2.11 -6.50
CA GLU A 141 19.08 2.17 -7.04
C GLU A 141 19.18 1.82 -8.55
N LYS A 142 18.38 0.86 -9.03
CA LYS A 142 18.47 0.39 -10.42
C LYS A 142 17.75 1.28 -11.42
N PHE A 143 16.77 2.07 -10.97
CA PHE A 143 15.98 2.91 -11.86
C PHE A 143 16.63 4.27 -12.13
N CYS A 144 17.23 4.88 -11.11
CA CYS A 144 18.02 6.10 -11.26
C CYS A 144 19.15 5.91 -12.29
N LYS A 145 19.77 4.72 -12.34
CA LYS A 145 20.80 4.37 -13.33
C LYS A 145 20.29 4.25 -14.79
N LYS A 146 19.00 3.99 -15.02
CA LYS A 146 18.43 3.84 -16.39
C LYS A 146 17.83 5.13 -16.98
N GLU A 147 17.48 6.10 -16.14
CA GLU A 147 16.89 7.38 -16.58
C GLU A 147 17.91 8.52 -16.75
N LEU A 148 19.14 8.36 -16.27
CA LEU A 148 20.15 9.42 -16.35
C LEU A 148 20.81 9.58 -17.73
N THR A 149 20.50 8.74 -18.73
CA THR A 149 21.27 8.69 -19.98
C THR A 149 20.71 9.42 -21.20
N PRO A 150 19.43 9.81 -21.32
CA PRO A 150 19.01 10.71 -22.42
C PRO A 150 18.74 12.15 -21.98
N ILE A 151 18.06 12.37 -20.85
CA ILE A 151 17.55 13.69 -20.47
C ILE A 151 18.67 14.61 -19.93
N LEU A 152 19.60 14.06 -19.15
CA LEU A 152 20.74 14.80 -18.62
C LEU A 152 21.79 15.06 -19.71
N ALA A 153 22.01 14.09 -20.62
CA ALA A 153 22.88 14.24 -21.78
C ALA A 153 22.40 15.35 -22.73
N CYS A 154 21.10 15.43 -23.02
CA CYS A 154 20.53 16.51 -23.83
C CYS A 154 20.59 17.89 -23.15
N ARG A 155 20.54 17.97 -21.81
CA ARG A 155 20.72 19.25 -21.08
C ARG A 155 22.18 19.70 -21.01
N LEU A 156 23.12 18.77 -20.84
CA LEU A 156 24.55 19.07 -20.81
C LEU A 156 25.08 19.48 -22.21
N LEU A 157 24.62 18.83 -23.29
CA LEU A 157 24.98 19.23 -24.66
C LEU A 157 24.41 20.62 -25.05
N LYS A 158 23.25 21.00 -24.50
CA LYS A 158 22.68 22.35 -24.71
C LYS A 158 23.40 23.46 -23.93
N LEU A 159 24.08 23.13 -22.83
CA LEU A 159 24.87 24.08 -22.05
C LEU A 159 26.30 24.22 -22.58
N ALA A 160 26.85 23.20 -23.24
CA ALA A 160 28.18 23.22 -23.86
C ALA A 160 28.21 23.87 -25.27
N ALA A 161 27.05 24.15 -25.87
CA ALA A 161 26.94 24.70 -27.23
C ALA A 161 26.71 26.21 -27.30
N LYS A 162 26.95 26.97 -26.21
CA LYS A 162 27.00 28.45 -26.30
C LYS A 162 28.36 28.87 -26.88
N PRO A 163 28.42 29.45 -28.08
CA PRO A 163 29.66 30.01 -28.60
C PRO A 163 30.07 31.20 -27.72
N CYS A 164 31.32 31.19 -27.27
CA CYS A 164 31.98 32.36 -26.72
C CYS A 164 31.93 33.49 -27.76
N CYS A 165 31.27 34.58 -27.41
CA CYS A 165 31.54 35.93 -27.90
C CYS A 165 31.67 36.80 -26.66
#